data_AF-A0A1W1C5F9-F1
#
_entry.id   AF-A0A1W1C5F9-F1
#
_cell.length_a   1.000
_cell.length_b   1.000
_cell.length_c   1.000
_cell.angle_alpha   90.00
_cell.angle_beta   90.00
_cell.angle_gamma   90.00
#
_symmetry.space_group_name_H-M   'P 1'
#
loop_
_entity.id
_entity.type
_entity.pdbx_description
1 polymer ?
#
loop_
_entity_poly.entity_id
_entity_poly.type
_entity_poly.pdbx_seq_one_letter_code
_entity_poly.pdbx_strand_id
1 'polypeptide(L)' 'MLVRLQNILAISREDTLVVGDGANDLSMFDYADTRVAFCAKPILRKAATHCIDTKDLREILKIVD' A
#
# COMPACT_ATOMS: atom_id res chain seq x y z
N MET A 1 0.32 -13.88 0.11
CA MET A 1 0.90 -13.72 -1.24
C MET A 1 2.08 -12.76 -1.23
N LEU A 2 1.91 -11.53 -0.70
CA LEU A 2 2.95 -10.50 -0.63
C LEU A 2 4.30 -11.00 -0.06
N VAL A 3 4.31 -11.54 1.17
CA VAL A 3 5.52 -12.06 1.81
C VAL A 3 6.22 -13.15 0.98
N ARG A 4 5.44 -13.99 0.27
CA ARG A 4 6.01 -15.01 -0.61
C ARG A 4 6.73 -14.38 -1.80
N LEU A 5 6.18 -13.32 -2.38
CA LEU A 5 6.81 -12.58 -3.49
C LEU A 5 8.05 -11.82 -3.03
N GLN A 6 7.97 -11.16 -1.87
CA GLN A 6 9.13 -10.52 -1.23
C GLN A 6 10.30 -11.49 -1.08
N ASN A 7 10.02 -12.71 -0.58
CA ASN A 7 11.04 -13.75 -0.44
C ASN A 7 11.60 -14.26 -1.78
N ILE A 8 10.75 -14.45 -2.80
CA ILE A 8 11.19 -14.95 -4.12
C ILE A 8 12.03 -13.91 -4.85
N LEU A 9 11.67 -12.63 -4.73
CA LEU A 9 12.33 -11.51 -5.43
C LEU A 9 13.46 -10.89 -4.61
N ALA A 10 13.67 -11.34 -3.37
CA ALA A 10 14.60 -10.75 -2.41
C ALA A 10 14.35 -9.24 -2.19
N ILE A 11 13.09 -8.85 -2.03
CA ILE A 11 12.65 -7.48 -1.78
C ILE A 11 12.28 -7.32 -0.31
N SER A 12 12.81 -6.29 0.35
CA SER A 12 12.54 -5.95 1.74
C SER A 12 11.20 -5.21 1.90
N ARG A 13 10.77 -5.01 3.16
CA ARG A 13 9.56 -4.25 3.49
C ARG A 13 9.68 -2.77 3.12
N GLU A 14 10.88 -2.19 3.22
CA GLU A 14 11.13 -0.79 2.86
C GLU A 14 10.96 -0.53 1.35
N ASP A 15 11.36 -1.50 0.52
CA ASP A 15 11.22 -1.48 -0.94
C ASP A 15 9.87 -2.01 -1.43
N THR A 16 8.91 -2.19 -0.52
CA THR A 16 7.57 -2.69 -0.84
C THR A 16 6.53 -1.60 -0.62
N LEU A 17 5.70 -1.39 -1.66
CA LEU A 17 4.50 -0.56 -1.59
C LEU A 17 3.23 -1.41 -1.68
N VAL A 18 2.25 -1.12 -0.83
CA VAL A 18 0.90 -1.70 -0.91
C VAL A 18 -0.12 -0.61 -1.18
N VAL A 19 -1.01 -0.85 -2.14
CA VAL A 19 -2.20 -0.03 -2.43
C VAL A 19 -3.45 -0.83 -2.09
N GLY A 20 -4.40 -0.22 -1.38
CA GLY A 20 -5.68 -0.85 -1.08
C GLY A 20 -6.82 0.16 -0.93
N ASP A 21 -8.04 -0.34 -0.86
CA ASP A 21 -9.27 0.48 -0.72
C ASP A 21 -10.15 0.05 0.48
N GLY A 22 -9.91 -1.13 1.06
CA GLY A 22 -10.77 -1.72 2.07
C GLY A 22 -10.06 -2.36 3.26
N ALA A 23 -10.85 -2.86 4.21
CA ALA A 23 -10.33 -3.53 5.41
C ALA A 23 -9.54 -4.81 5.09
N ASN A 24 -9.82 -5.46 3.95
CA ASN A 24 -9.13 -6.68 3.54
C ASN A 24 -7.63 -6.45 3.30
N ASP A 25 -7.25 -5.23 2.91
CA ASP A 25 -5.87 -4.86 2.59
C ASP A 25 -5.05 -4.51 3.82
N LEU A 26 -5.68 -4.32 5.00
CA LEU A 26 -4.99 -4.01 6.25
C LEU A 26 -3.90 -5.03 6.58
N SER A 27 -4.19 -6.32 6.34
CA SER A 27 -3.23 -7.40 6.58
C SER A 27 -1.96 -7.27 5.73
N MET A 28 -2.01 -6.57 4.59
CA MET A 28 -0.84 -6.35 3.74
C MET A 28 0.00 -5.16 4.21
N PHE A 29 -0.60 -4.18 4.92
CA PHE A 29 0.09 -3.00 5.42
C PHE A 29 1.20 -3.35 6.43
N ASP A 30 1.05 -4.43 7.19
CA ASP A 30 2.08 -4.87 8.14
C ASP A 30 3.40 -5.28 7.44
N TYR A 31 3.37 -5.53 6.13
CA TYR A 31 4.51 -6.03 5.36
C TYR A 31 5.06 -5.02 4.34
N ALA A 32 4.60 -3.77 4.38
CA ALA A 32 5.08 -2.68 3.54
C ALA A 32 5.29 -1.41 4.37
N ASP A 33 6.36 -0.66 4.09
CA ASP A 33 6.54 0.66 4.71
C ASP A 33 5.72 1.72 3.99
N THR A 34 5.64 1.64 2.66
CA THR A 34 4.80 2.54 1.87
C THR A 34 3.40 1.93 1.70
N ARG A 35 2.42 2.57 2.33
CA ARG A 35 1.03 2.10 2.42
C ARG A 35 0.09 3.17 1.87
N VAL A 36 -0.57 2.89 0.76
CA VAL A 36 -1.43 3.81 0.04
C VAL A 36 -2.89 3.37 0.16
N ALA A 37 -3.71 4.22 0.78
CA ALA A 37 -5.15 4.11 0.76
C ALA A 37 -5.69 4.84 -0.47
N PHE A 38 -6.12 4.11 -1.50
CA PHE A 38 -6.66 4.66 -2.73
C PHE A 38 -8.19 4.61 -2.71
N CYS A 39 -8.84 5.79 -2.71
CA CYS A 39 -10.28 5.97 -2.57
C CYS A 39 -10.89 5.11 -1.45
N ALA A 40 -10.15 4.96 -0.35
CA ALA A 40 -10.37 3.88 0.60
C ALA A 40 -11.40 4.20 1.69
N LYS A 41 -11.92 3.16 2.33
CA LYS A 41 -12.77 3.27 3.52
C LYS A 41 -11.97 3.84 4.71
N PRO A 42 -12.64 4.51 5.68
CA PRO A 42 -11.98 5.15 6.82
C PRO A 42 -11.05 4.22 7.62
N ILE A 43 -11.39 2.94 7.71
CA ILE A 43 -10.58 1.95 8.43
C ILE A 43 -9.19 1.77 7.82
N LEU A 44 -9.08 1.72 6.48
CA LEU A 44 -7.80 1.58 5.81
C LEU A 44 -7.03 2.91 5.78
N ARG A 45 -7.73 4.04 5.58
CA ARG A 45 -7.14 5.39 5.61
C ARG A 45 -6.38 5.66 6.91
N LYS A 46 -6.93 5.24 8.05
CA LYS A 46 -6.28 5.39 9.37
C LYS A 46 -4.97 4.61 9.52
N ALA A 47 -4.78 3.54 8.74
CA ALA A 47 -3.59 2.71 8.78
C ALA A 47 -2.59 3.04 7.67
N ALA A 48 -2.96 3.88 6.71
CA ALA A 48 -2.14 4.21 5.55
C ALA A 48 -1.15 5.34 5.84
N THR A 49 0.00 5.30 5.18
CA THR A 49 0.96 6.42 5.15
C THR A 49 0.52 7.54 4.21
N HIS A 50 -0.17 7.18 3.13
CA HIS A 50 -0.61 8.09 2.09
C HIS A 50 -2.08 7.80 1.74
N CYS A 51 -2.85 8.84 1.47
CA CYS A 51 -4.24 8.73 1.03
C CYS A 51 -4.41 9.45 -0.31
N ILE A 52 -5.00 8.78 -1.27
CA ILE A 52 -5.35 9.35 -2.58
C ILE A 52 -6.87 9.25 -2.72
N ASP A 53 -7.56 10.38 -2.63
CA ASP A 53 -9.02 10.42 -2.77
C ASP A 53 -9.47 10.68 -4.22
N THR A 54 -8.55 11.15 -5.07
CA THR A 54 -8.76 11.30 -6.52
C THR A 54 -8.74 9.94 -7.20
N LYS A 55 -9.72 9.65 -8.07
CA LYS A 55 -9.78 8.40 -8.86
C LYS A 55 -8.75 8.38 -10.00
N ASP A 56 -7.48 8.55 -9.66
CA ASP A 56 -6.35 8.54 -10.58
C ASP A 56 -5.15 7.83 -9.94
N LEU A 57 -4.84 6.62 -10.39
CA LEU A 57 -3.71 5.85 -9.87
C LEU A 57 -2.35 6.45 -10.22
N ARG A 58 -2.28 7.38 -11.19
CA ARG A 58 -1.03 8.09 -11.52
C ARG A 58 -0.54 8.97 -10.37
N GLU A 59 -1.42 9.33 -9.44
CA GLU A 59 -1.03 10.03 -8.22
C GLU A 59 -0.04 9.22 -7.36
N ILE A 60 0.04 7.90 -7.54
CA ILE A 60 1.04 7.04 -6.90
C ILE A 60 2.46 7.38 -7.39
N LEU A 61 2.64 7.83 -8.63
CA LEU A 61 3.95 8.23 -9.17
C LEU A 61 4.58 9.42 -8.43
N LYS A 62 3.80 10.12 -7.59
CA LYS A 62 4.31 11.20 -6.73
C LYS A 62 4.83 10.68 -5.38
N ILE A 63 4.62 9.40 -5.09
CA ILE A 63 4.94 8.73 -3.82
C ILE A 63 6.16 7.80 -3.99
N VAL A 64 6.38 7.29 -5.20
CA VAL A 64 7.51 6.44 -5.54
C VAL A 64 8.56 7.23 -6.34
N ASP A 65 9.84 6.95 -6.09
CA ASP A 65 10.98 7.53 -6.81
C ASP A 65 11.26 6.83 -8.15
#